data_AF-A0A350EZD9-F1
#
_entry.id   AF-A0A350EZD9-F1
#
_cell.length_a   1.000
_cell.length_b   1.000
_cell.length_c   1.000
_cell.angle_alpha   90.00
_cell.angle_beta   90.00
_cell.angle_gamma   90.00
#
_symmetry.space_group_name_H-M   'P 1'
#
loop_
_entity.id
_entity.type
_entity.pdbx_description
1 polymer ?
#
loop_
_entity_poly.entity_id
_entity_poly.type
_entity_poly.pdbx_seq_one_letter_code
_entity_poly.pdbx_strand_id
1 'polypeptide(L)'
;MNEQEQLKLQAYLDGELTGRDRREVTAWLDAREDARAMLTNLQHVRAALRGNEPEHRLDCTREFYWQNIARGIESAFQEPGAGVMELVLRWLRHHLRQLATAGIGMALVIFAFTFVAGDVQADSEWEVLHPDTGMVNYRDYQNGLTVVMVYDRSTPGFAKGD
;
A
#
# COMPACT_ATOMS: atom_id res chain seq x y z
N MET A 1 -31.99 4.77 31.14
CA MET A 1 -30.76 4.00 31.41
C MET A 1 -29.50 4.77 31.04
N ASN A 2 -28.48 4.77 31.89
CA ASN A 2 -27.15 5.35 31.60
C ASN A 2 -26.17 4.31 31.00
N GLU A 3 -25.00 4.74 30.56
CA GLU A 3 -23.99 3.85 29.92
C GLU A 3 -23.44 2.77 30.86
N GLN A 4 -23.15 3.11 32.12
CA GLN A 4 -22.65 2.14 33.10
C GLN A 4 -23.66 1.04 33.40
N GLU A 5 -24.94 1.39 33.49
CA GLU A 5 -26.06 0.45 33.64
C GLU A 5 -26.18 -0.47 32.42
N GLN A 6 -25.98 0.06 31.20
CA GLN A 6 -25.97 -0.75 29.98
C GLN A 6 -24.83 -1.76 29.96
N LEU A 7 -23.60 -1.34 30.31
CA LEU A 7 -22.45 -2.24 30.43
C LEU A 7 -22.69 -3.32 31.49
N LYS A 8 -23.30 -2.94 32.63
CA LYS A 8 -23.65 -3.90 33.68
C LYS A 8 -24.69 -4.91 33.18
N LEU A 9 -25.65 -4.48 32.36
CA LEU A 9 -26.64 -5.35 31.75
C LEU A 9 -26.02 -6.30 30.69
N GLN A 10 -25.03 -5.83 29.92
CA GLN A 10 -24.25 -6.68 29.01
C GLN A 10 -23.47 -7.75 29.79
N ALA A 11 -22.74 -7.36 30.83
CA ALA A 11 -22.02 -8.29 31.70
C ALA A 11 -22.97 -9.31 32.38
N TYR A 12 -24.21 -8.92 32.66
CA TYR A 12 -25.25 -9.83 33.13
C TYR A 12 -25.62 -10.86 32.06
N LEU A 13 -25.85 -10.43 30.81
CA LEU A 13 -26.19 -11.31 29.68
C LEU A 13 -25.05 -12.29 29.34
N ASP A 14 -23.80 -11.86 29.50
CA ASP A 14 -22.61 -12.67 29.25
C ASP A 14 -22.30 -13.63 30.42
N GLY A 15 -22.94 -13.43 31.58
CA GLY A 15 -22.78 -14.28 32.77
C GLY A 15 -21.63 -13.89 33.69
N GLU A 16 -20.92 -12.81 33.38
CA GLU A 16 -19.73 -12.32 34.09
C GLU A 16 -20.03 -11.70 35.46
N LEU A 17 -21.25 -11.21 35.69
CA LEU A 17 -21.62 -10.65 37.01
C LEU A 17 -21.79 -11.72 38.07
N THR A 18 -21.32 -11.49 39.29
CA THR A 18 -21.51 -12.41 40.43
C THR A 18 -22.03 -11.71 41.68
N GLY A 19 -22.52 -12.50 42.64
CA GLY A 19 -22.88 -12.02 43.98
C GLY A 19 -23.86 -10.84 44.00
N ARG A 20 -23.41 -9.71 44.54
CA ARG A 20 -24.22 -8.51 44.75
C ARG A 20 -24.67 -7.88 43.43
N ASP A 21 -23.77 -7.78 42.47
CA ASP A 21 -24.05 -7.10 41.19
C ASP A 21 -25.11 -7.82 40.37
N ARG A 22 -25.09 -9.17 40.37
CA ARG A 22 -26.13 -9.96 39.70
C ARG A 22 -27.51 -9.74 40.32
N ARG A 23 -27.60 -9.67 41.66
CA ARG A 23 -28.86 -9.41 42.35
C ARG A 23 -29.40 -8.01 42.08
N GLU A 24 -28.51 -7.02 42.03
CA GLU A 24 -28.88 -5.64 41.70
C GLU A 24 -29.48 -5.54 40.30
N VAL A 25 -28.82 -6.12 39.29
CA VAL A 25 -29.36 -6.13 37.92
C VAL A 25 -30.68 -6.93 37.84
N THR A 26 -30.82 -8.02 38.60
CA THR A 26 -32.09 -8.76 38.66
C THR A 26 -33.22 -7.89 39.22
N ALA A 27 -32.96 -7.15 40.30
CA ALA A 27 -33.93 -6.21 40.85
C ALA A 27 -34.30 -5.08 39.85
N TRP A 28 -33.34 -4.61 39.04
CA TRP A 28 -33.63 -3.66 37.97
C TRP A 28 -34.54 -4.27 36.90
N LEU A 29 -34.30 -5.51 36.49
CA LEU A 29 -35.11 -6.21 35.50
C LEU A 29 -36.55 -6.45 35.99
N ASP A 30 -36.75 -6.65 37.29
CA ASP A 30 -38.08 -6.80 37.88
C ASP A 30 -38.82 -5.46 37.94
N ALA A 31 -38.13 -4.39 38.33
CA ALA A 31 -38.75 -3.09 38.59
C ALA A 31 -38.87 -2.18 37.36
N ARG A 32 -37.99 -2.32 36.36
CA ARG A 32 -37.81 -1.33 35.29
C ARG A 32 -38.09 -1.92 33.91
N GLU A 33 -38.99 -1.26 33.18
CA GLU A 33 -39.29 -1.63 31.79
C GLU A 33 -38.12 -1.32 30.84
N ASP A 34 -37.41 -0.20 31.05
CA ASP A 34 -36.26 0.18 30.21
C ASP A 34 -35.14 -0.87 30.26
N ALA A 35 -34.89 -1.45 31.44
CA ALA A 35 -33.94 -2.55 31.64
C ALA A 35 -34.32 -3.81 30.85
N ARG A 36 -35.60 -4.21 30.90
CA ARG A 36 -36.09 -5.40 30.17
C ARG A 36 -36.04 -5.20 28.66
N ALA A 37 -36.43 -4.02 28.17
CA ALA A 37 -36.38 -3.69 26.75
C ALA A 37 -34.94 -3.74 26.22
N MET A 38 -33.99 -3.17 26.96
CA MET A 38 -32.58 -3.22 26.59
C MET A 38 -32.03 -4.65 26.59
N LEU A 39 -32.35 -5.46 27.60
CA LEU A 39 -31.90 -6.86 27.65
C LEU A 39 -32.42 -7.66 26.45
N THR A 40 -33.69 -7.43 26.07
CA THR A 40 -34.30 -8.05 24.89
C THR A 40 -33.56 -7.65 23.61
N ASN A 41 -33.23 -6.37 23.44
CA ASN A 41 -32.45 -5.90 22.29
C ASN A 41 -31.07 -6.56 22.23
N LEU A 42 -30.37 -6.66 23.37
CA LEU A 42 -29.07 -7.34 23.43
C LEU A 42 -29.18 -8.83 23.07
N GLN A 43 -30.23 -9.51 23.51
CA GLN A 43 -30.50 -10.89 23.13
C GLN A 43 -30.74 -11.05 21.62
N HIS A 44 -31.48 -10.13 21.00
CA HIS A 44 -31.67 -10.11 19.55
C HIS A 44 -30.36 -9.91 18.80
N VAL A 45 -29.52 -8.96 19.23
CA VAL A 45 -28.19 -8.73 18.63
C VAL A 45 -27.33 -9.98 18.76
N ARG A 46 -27.27 -10.61 19.94
CA ARG A 46 -26.53 -11.85 20.17
C ARG A 46 -27.03 -12.99 19.27
N ALA A 47 -28.33 -13.11 19.08
CA ALA A 47 -28.93 -14.10 18.18
C ALA A 47 -28.56 -13.83 16.72
N ALA A 48 -28.62 -12.57 16.28
CA ALA A 48 -28.24 -12.17 14.93
C ALA A 48 -26.75 -12.43 14.64
N LEU A 49 -25.88 -12.12 15.60
CA LEU A 49 -24.44 -12.38 15.49
C LEU A 49 -24.13 -13.88 15.40
N ARG A 50 -24.75 -14.71 16.26
CA ARG A 50 -24.51 -16.16 16.25
C ARG A 50 -24.85 -16.82 14.90
N GLY A 51 -25.85 -16.31 14.19
CA GLY A 51 -26.22 -16.79 12.86
C GLY A 51 -25.32 -16.28 11.72
N ASN A 52 -24.47 -15.29 12.00
CA ASN A 52 -23.70 -14.57 10.98
C ASN A 52 -22.19 -14.50 11.29
N GLU A 53 -21.71 -15.31 12.23
CA GLU A 53 -20.29 -15.46 12.54
C GLU A 53 -19.78 -16.75 11.87
N PRO A 54 -19.15 -16.66 10.68
CA PRO A 54 -18.66 -17.84 10.00
C PRO A 54 -17.53 -18.46 10.82
N GLU A 55 -17.69 -19.74 11.18
CA GLU A 55 -16.62 -20.49 11.83
C GLU A 55 -15.45 -20.64 10.84
N HIS A 56 -14.35 -19.94 11.10
CA HIS A 56 -13.11 -20.09 10.35
C HIS A 56 -12.21 -21.09 11.07
N ARG A 57 -11.97 -22.23 10.43
CA ARG A 57 -10.92 -23.15 10.87
C ARG A 57 -9.59 -22.64 10.36
N LEU A 58 -8.63 -22.50 11.27
CA LEU A 58 -7.27 -22.11 10.95
C LEU A 58 -6.44 -23.39 10.76
N ASP A 59 -5.81 -23.53 9.59
CA ASP A 59 -4.92 -24.66 9.27
C ASP A 59 -3.52 -24.51 9.90
N CYS A 60 -3.38 -23.66 10.91
CA CYS A 60 -2.12 -23.40 11.58
C CYS A 60 -2.26 -23.52 13.09
N THR A 61 -1.15 -23.85 13.74
CA THR A 61 -1.07 -23.85 15.19
C THR A 61 -1.37 -22.46 15.74
N ARG A 62 -1.98 -22.38 16.93
CA ARG A 62 -2.29 -21.12 17.63
C ARG A 62 -1.06 -20.21 17.74
N GLU A 63 0.10 -20.79 18.05
CA GLU A 63 1.36 -20.06 18.22
C GLU A 63 1.81 -19.40 16.93
N PHE A 64 1.68 -20.10 15.79
CA PHE A 64 1.99 -19.56 14.47
C PHE A 64 1.08 -18.40 14.10
N TYR A 65 -0.23 -18.54 14.33
CA TYR A 65 -1.21 -17.48 14.06
C TYR A 65 -0.90 -16.20 14.85
N TRP A 66 -0.72 -16.32 16.16
CA TRP A 66 -0.43 -15.17 17.03
C TRP A 66 0.95 -14.55 16.77
N GLN A 67 1.95 -15.35 16.41
CA GLN A 67 3.24 -14.81 15.97
C GLN A 67 3.10 -13.98 14.69
N ASN A 68 2.27 -14.41 13.74
CA ASN A 68 2.08 -13.66 12.51
C ASN A 68 1.39 -12.32 12.77
N ILE A 69 0.37 -12.30 13.65
CA ILE A 69 -0.26 -11.06 14.11
C ILE A 69 0.77 -10.16 14.80
N ALA A 70 1.58 -10.69 15.72
CA ALA A 70 2.58 -9.91 16.45
C ALA A 70 3.60 -9.25 15.50
N ARG A 71 4.12 -10.01 14.52
CA ARG A 71 5.02 -9.48 13.48
C ARG A 71 4.34 -8.44 12.62
N GLY A 72 3.08 -8.65 12.24
CA GLY A 72 2.31 -7.69 11.47
C GLY A 72 2.16 -6.36 12.21
N ILE A 73 1.82 -6.41 13.50
CA ILE A 73 1.73 -5.24 14.37
C ILE A 73 3.09 -4.54 14.48
N GLU A 74 4.16 -5.29 14.76
CA GLU A 74 5.52 -4.73 14.86
C GLU A 74 5.95 -4.05 13.54
N SER A 75 5.66 -4.65 12.40
CA SER A 75 5.93 -4.06 11.09
C SER A 75 5.08 -2.82 10.78
N ALA A 76 3.85 -2.74 11.30
CA ALA A 76 2.99 -1.56 11.13
C ALA A 76 3.46 -0.38 12.00
N PHE A 77 4.08 -0.65 13.15
CA PHE A 77 4.71 0.38 13.99
C PHE A 77 6.10 0.78 13.51
N GLN A 78 6.79 -0.09 12.77
CA GLN A 78 7.99 0.26 12.00
C GLN A 78 7.57 0.84 10.65
N GLU A 79 7.09 2.09 10.62
CA GLU A 79 6.87 2.77 9.33
C GLU A 79 8.12 2.65 8.42
N PRO A 80 7.95 2.45 7.10
CA PRO A 80 9.04 2.43 6.14
C PRO A 80 9.59 3.85 5.94
N GLY A 81 10.41 4.28 6.90
CA GLY A 81 11.39 5.35 6.74
C GLY A 81 12.61 4.92 5.94
N ALA A 82 12.58 3.77 5.26
CA ALA A 82 13.55 3.44 4.21
C ALA A 82 13.25 4.38 3.03
N GLY A 83 13.72 5.61 3.18
CA GLY A 83 13.40 6.71 2.29
C GLY A 83 13.66 6.31 0.85
N VAL A 84 12.77 6.71 -0.04
CA VAL A 84 12.95 6.65 -1.51
C VAL A 84 14.38 7.06 -1.92
N MET A 85 14.98 7.96 -1.13
CA MET A 85 16.37 8.39 -1.23
C MET A 85 17.41 7.26 -1.13
N GLU A 86 17.24 6.27 -0.25
CA GLU A 86 18.19 5.16 -0.10
C GLU A 86 18.14 4.20 -1.29
N LEU A 87 16.95 3.97 -1.84
CA LEU A 87 16.74 3.17 -3.05
C LEU A 87 17.33 3.87 -4.28
N VAL A 88 17.14 5.19 -4.40
CA VAL A 88 17.73 6.05 -5.44
C VAL A 88 19.26 6.08 -5.33
N LEU A 89 19.82 6.24 -4.11
CA LEU A 89 21.27 6.22 -3.89
C LEU A 89 21.90 4.85 -4.18
N ARG A 90 21.16 3.76 -3.97
CA ARG A 90 21.64 2.40 -4.28
C ARG A 90 21.62 2.14 -5.79
N TRP A 91 20.58 2.60 -6.49
CA TRP A 91 20.49 2.57 -7.94
C TRP A 91 21.60 3.42 -8.60
N LEU A 92 21.82 4.65 -8.12
CA LEU A 92 22.86 5.54 -8.63
C LEU A 92 24.27 4.97 -8.43
N ARG A 93 24.56 4.39 -7.26
CA ARG A 93 25.85 3.73 -6.99
C ARG A 93 26.09 2.50 -7.87
N HIS A 94 25.04 1.78 -8.24
CA HIS A 94 25.15 0.63 -9.14
C HIS A 94 25.55 1.08 -10.55
N HIS A 95 24.94 2.15 -11.07
CA HIS A 95 25.27 2.68 -12.41
C HIS A 95 26.61 3.41 -12.48
N LEU A 96 27.02 4.13 -11.43
CA LEU A 96 28.35 4.77 -11.40
C LEU A 96 29.51 3.76 -11.45
N ARG A 97 29.32 2.56 -10.88
CA ARG A 97 30.34 1.49 -10.96
C ARG A 97 30.55 0.96 -12.37
N GLN A 98 29.52 0.99 -13.22
CA GLN A 98 29.64 0.57 -14.63
C GLN A 98 30.38 1.60 -15.50
N LEU A 99 30.31 2.89 -15.14
CA LEU A 99 31.02 3.97 -15.82
C LEU A 99 32.54 3.99 -15.53
N ALA A 100 32.97 3.59 -14.33
CA ALA A 100 34.39 3.55 -13.98
C ALA A 100 35.17 2.47 -14.79
N THR A 101 34.51 1.37 -15.18
CA THR A 101 35.11 0.33 -16.03
C THR A 101 35.10 0.69 -17.52
N ALA A 102 34.12 1.47 -17.99
CA ALA A 102 34.02 1.88 -19.39
C ALA A 102 34.90 3.10 -19.75
N GLY A 103 35.13 4.01 -18.80
CA GLY A 103 35.92 5.22 -19.03
C GLY A 103 37.40 4.96 -19.36
N ILE A 104 38.00 3.93 -18.76
CA ILE A 104 39.41 3.57 -19.03
C ILE A 104 39.56 2.98 -20.43
N GLY A 105 38.61 2.14 -20.87
CA GLY A 105 38.61 1.57 -22.22
C GLY A 105 38.37 2.64 -23.30
N MET A 106 37.44 3.56 -23.06
CA MET A 106 37.10 4.59 -24.04
C MET A 106 38.22 5.64 -24.19
N ALA A 107 38.92 6.01 -23.11
CA ALA A 107 40.09 6.89 -23.18
C ALA A 107 41.24 6.26 -23.98
N LEU A 108 41.49 4.94 -23.83
CA LEU A 108 42.50 4.23 -24.62
C LEU A 108 42.12 4.13 -26.10
N VAL A 109 40.84 3.93 -26.42
CA VAL A 109 40.35 3.92 -27.80
C VAL A 109 40.44 5.31 -28.43
N ILE A 110 40.04 6.38 -27.72
CA ILE A 110 40.14 7.77 -28.20
C ILE A 110 41.61 8.19 -28.41
N PHE A 111 42.52 7.76 -27.53
CA PHE A 111 43.95 8.01 -27.66
C PHE A 111 44.57 7.27 -28.85
N ALA A 112 44.14 6.02 -29.10
CA ALA A 112 44.55 5.26 -30.28
C ALA A 112 43.98 5.85 -31.59
N PHE A 113 42.74 6.37 -31.55
CA PHE A 113 42.07 6.93 -32.73
C PHE A 113 42.63 8.30 -33.13
N THR A 114 42.98 9.17 -32.16
CA THR A 114 43.56 10.50 -32.45
C THR A 114 44.98 10.43 -33.02
N PHE A 115 45.72 9.34 -32.79
CA PHE A 115 47.05 9.12 -33.39
C PHE A 115 47.01 8.49 -34.79
N VAL A 116 45.90 7.83 -35.17
CA VAL A 116 45.77 7.10 -36.44
C VAL A 116 44.87 7.82 -37.45
N ALA A 117 43.84 8.52 -37.00
CA ALA A 117 42.87 9.21 -37.86
C ALA A 117 43.16 10.71 -37.88
N GLY A 118 44.16 11.10 -38.67
CA GLY A 118 44.25 12.47 -39.16
C GLY A 118 43.02 12.78 -40.01
N ASP A 119 42.24 13.75 -39.53
CA ASP A 119 41.22 14.49 -40.27
C ASP A 119 40.03 13.69 -40.84
N VAL A 120 39.06 13.36 -39.96
CA VAL A 120 37.68 13.05 -40.40
C VAL A 120 36.70 13.79 -39.51
N GLN A 121 36.18 14.89 -40.03
CA GLN A 121 35.11 15.67 -39.45
C GLN A 121 33.78 14.95 -39.75
N ALA A 122 33.30 14.14 -38.80
CA ALA A 122 32.00 13.47 -38.88
C ALA A 122 30.99 14.22 -38.01
N ASP A 123 30.29 15.16 -38.64
CA ASP A 123 29.02 15.67 -38.16
C ASP A 123 27.96 14.60 -38.44
N SER A 124 27.41 13.97 -37.40
CA SER A 124 26.27 13.07 -37.56
C SER A 124 25.40 13.04 -36.30
N GLU A 125 24.43 13.95 -36.24
CA GLU A 125 23.23 13.78 -35.44
C GLU A 125 22.29 12.81 -36.17
N TRP A 126 22.13 11.59 -35.64
CA TRP A 126 21.11 10.65 -36.11
C TRP A 126 19.90 10.72 -35.18
N GLU A 127 18.86 11.45 -35.61
CA GLU A 127 17.54 11.38 -34.99
C GLU A 127 16.79 10.18 -35.61
N VAL A 128 16.70 9.06 -34.88
CA VAL A 128 15.91 7.90 -35.32
C VAL A 128 14.45 8.14 -34.95
N LEU A 129 13.74 8.89 -35.79
CA LEU A 129 12.28 8.92 -35.80
C LEU A 129 11.79 7.72 -36.62
N HIS A 130 11.23 6.71 -35.94
CA HIS A 130 10.54 5.65 -36.65
C HIS A 130 9.27 6.25 -37.29
N PRO A 131 9.07 6.17 -38.61
CA PRO A 131 8.00 6.88 -39.33
C PRO A 131 6.59 6.54 -38.83
N ASP A 132 6.45 5.33 -38.28
CA ASP A 132 5.20 4.79 -37.75
C ASP A 132 4.98 5.12 -36.26
N THR A 133 5.93 5.77 -35.58
CA THR A 133 5.81 6.15 -34.17
C THR A 133 5.74 7.66 -34.02
N GLY A 134 4.64 8.16 -33.44
CA GLY A 134 4.48 9.55 -33.04
C GLY A 134 4.87 9.75 -31.58
N MET A 135 5.41 10.92 -31.27
CA MET A 135 5.72 11.33 -29.89
C MET A 135 5.20 12.75 -29.66
N VAL A 136 4.47 12.95 -28.57
CA VAL A 136 4.03 14.27 -28.11
C VAL A 136 4.57 14.49 -26.70
N ASN A 137 5.27 15.60 -26.52
CA ASN A 137 5.77 16.06 -25.24
C ASN A 137 4.91 17.20 -24.72
N TYR A 138 4.28 17.00 -23.57
CA TYR A 138 3.62 18.05 -22.80
C TYR A 138 4.40 18.30 -21.52
N ARG A 139 4.73 19.57 -21.26
CA ARG A 139 5.46 19.98 -20.07
C ARG A 139 4.74 21.11 -19.38
N ASP A 140 4.39 20.88 -18.12
CA ASP A 140 3.85 21.89 -17.22
C ASP A 140 4.93 22.25 -16.19
N TYR A 141 5.47 23.46 -16.33
CA TYR A 141 6.54 23.98 -15.48
C TYR A 141 6.07 24.38 -14.08
N GLN A 142 4.79 24.72 -13.89
CA GLN A 142 4.28 25.14 -12.59
C GLN A 142 4.05 23.95 -11.67
N ASN A 143 3.59 22.84 -12.24
CA ASN A 143 3.35 21.60 -11.49
C ASN A 143 4.52 20.61 -11.56
N GLY A 144 5.61 20.97 -12.26
CA GLY A 144 6.78 20.09 -12.43
C GLY A 144 6.47 18.79 -13.18
N LEU A 145 5.39 18.76 -13.96
CA LEU A 145 4.90 17.57 -14.63
C LEU A 145 5.42 17.54 -16.07
N THR A 146 5.97 16.40 -16.48
CA THR A 146 6.31 16.13 -17.88
C THR A 146 5.62 14.84 -18.30
N VAL A 147 4.74 14.95 -19.29
CA VAL A 147 4.04 13.81 -19.89
C VAL A 147 4.62 13.58 -21.27
N VAL A 148 5.13 12.37 -21.47
CA VAL A 148 5.66 11.90 -22.75
C VAL A 148 4.70 10.83 -23.26
N MET A 149 4.01 11.11 -24.35
CA MET A 149 3.12 10.13 -24.97
C MET A 149 3.73 9.65 -26.28
N VAL A 150 4.05 8.36 -26.32
CA VAL A 150 4.51 7.65 -27.52
C VAL A 150 3.34 6.83 -28.03
N TYR A 151 2.99 7.00 -29.30
CA TYR A 151 1.87 6.28 -29.92
C TYR A 151 2.24 5.76 -31.30
N ASP A 152 1.60 4.65 -31.66
CA ASP A 152 1.76 4.02 -32.96
C ASP A 152 0.75 4.63 -33.95
N ARG A 153 1.25 5.19 -35.05
CA ARG A 153 0.45 5.79 -36.12
C ARG A 153 -0.26 4.75 -36.99
N SER A 154 0.15 3.49 -36.94
CA SER A 154 -0.47 2.39 -37.70
C SER A 154 -1.76 1.87 -37.06
N THR A 155 -2.07 2.26 -35.81
CA THR A 155 -3.27 1.84 -35.10
C THR A 155 -4.47 2.75 -35.46
N PRO A 156 -5.54 2.24 -36.09
CA PRO A 156 -6.67 3.05 -36.53
C PRO A 156 -7.55 3.43 -35.33
N GLY A 157 -7.23 4.56 -34.71
CA GLY A 157 -7.99 5.12 -33.58
C GLY A 157 -7.53 6.49 -33.09
N PHE A 158 -6.32 6.94 -33.45
CA PHE A 158 -5.76 8.23 -33.00
C PHE A 158 -5.74 9.32 -34.08
N ALA A 159 -6.13 9.02 -35.32
CA ALA A 159 -6.01 9.93 -36.46
C ALA A 159 -7.29 10.71 -36.83
N LYS A 160 -8.25 10.87 -35.90
CA LYS A 160 -9.42 11.73 -36.11
C LYS A 160 -9.74 12.55 -34.87
N GLY A 161 -9.08 13.70 -34.75
CA GLY A 161 -9.63 14.87 -34.09
C GLY A 161 -10.13 15.81 -35.18
N ASP A 162 -11.44 16.06 -35.20
CA ASP A 162 -12.03 17.25 -35.84
C ASP A 162 -11.66 18.51 -35.03
#